data_AF-A0A374HJ28-F1
#
_entry.id   AF-A0A374HJ28-F1
#
_cell.length_a   1.000
_cell.length_b   1.000
_cell.length_c   1.000
_cell.angle_alpha   90.00
_cell.angle_beta   90.00
_cell.angle_gamma   90.00
#
_symmetry.space_group_name_H-M   'P 1'
#
loop_
_entity.id
_entity.type
_entity.pdbx_description
1 polymer ?
#
loop_
_entity_poly.entity_id
_entity_poly.type
_entity_poly.pdbx_seq_one_letter_code
_entity_poly.pdbx_strand_id
1 'polypeptide(L)'
;MKSDVQVEEGFRKNRVVCSLATADGNCTLGFSESKKARPKSLIKGNELKNPGTVDLILRKTTGSLFFDEIIVGDTAMLKQFREKIEDIVSAKLFEDVTGE
;
A
#
# COMPACT_ATOMS: atom_id res chain seq x y z
N MET A 1 0.80 -7.51 -14.38
CA MET A 1 0.54 -6.07 -14.59
C MET A 1 1.22 -5.33 -13.46
N LYS A 2 2.17 -4.44 -13.77
CA LYS A 2 2.73 -3.54 -12.74
C LYS A 2 1.62 -2.55 -12.40
N SER A 3 1.26 -2.46 -11.13
CA SER A 3 0.28 -1.48 -10.68
C SER A 3 0.94 -0.10 -10.79
N ASP A 4 0.41 0.81 -11.61
CA ASP A 4 0.88 2.20 -11.78
C ASP A 4 0.57 3.07 -10.54
N VAL A 5 0.37 2.45 -9.38
CA VAL A 5 0.07 3.11 -8.14
C VAL A 5 1.35 3.73 -7.60
N GLN A 6 1.37 5.05 -7.58
CA GLN A 6 2.45 5.85 -7.01
C GLN A 6 2.06 6.32 -5.61
N VAL A 7 3.06 6.52 -4.76
CA VAL A 7 2.83 6.99 -3.39
C VAL A 7 3.80 8.12 -3.02
N GLU A 8 3.35 9.03 -2.16
CA GLU A 8 4.20 10.06 -1.56
C GLU A 8 3.85 10.22 -0.08
N GLU A 9 4.86 10.19 0.77
CA GLU A 9 4.71 10.51 2.19
C GLU A 9 4.80 12.02 2.43
N GLY A 10 4.09 12.51 3.46
CA GLY A 10 4.12 13.92 3.83
C GLY A 10 3.53 14.87 2.78
N PHE A 11 2.59 14.38 1.96
CA PHE A 11 1.98 15.14 0.88
C PHE A 11 1.40 16.49 1.36
N ARG A 12 1.86 17.58 0.73
CA ARG A 12 1.42 18.95 1.00
C ARG A 12 1.11 19.69 -0.30
N LYS A 13 -0.16 20.08 -0.46
CA LYS A 13 -0.63 20.93 -1.56
C LYS A 13 -1.58 21.99 -1.01
N ASN A 14 -1.18 23.26 -1.10
CA ASN A 14 -1.95 24.38 -0.57
C ASN A 14 -2.32 24.15 0.91
N ARG A 15 -3.63 24.08 1.22
CA ARG A 15 -4.16 23.79 2.57
C ARG A 15 -4.32 22.29 2.84
N VAL A 16 -4.12 21.44 1.85
CA VAL A 16 -4.20 19.97 2.00
C VAL A 16 -2.87 19.44 2.51
N VAL A 17 -2.93 18.82 3.69
CA VAL A 17 -1.80 18.14 4.32
C VAL A 17 -2.23 16.73 4.67
N CYS A 18 -1.52 15.74 4.13
CA CYS A 18 -1.75 14.32 4.31
C CYS A 18 -0.44 13.63 4.74
N SER A 19 -0.55 12.55 5.52
CA SER A 19 0.62 11.75 5.89
C SER A 19 1.08 10.86 4.75
N LEU A 20 0.12 10.40 3.94
CA LEU A 20 0.35 9.59 2.75
C LEU A 20 -0.58 10.08 1.66
N ALA A 21 -0.12 10.13 0.42
CA ALA A 21 -0.96 10.26 -0.76
C ALA A 21 -0.61 9.18 -1.77
N THR A 22 -1.59 8.78 -2.56
CA THR A 22 -1.42 7.85 -3.67
C THR A 22 -2.05 8.39 -4.93
N ALA A 23 -1.49 8.07 -6.09
CA ALA A 23 -2.05 8.45 -7.37
C ALA A 23 -1.97 7.31 -8.38
N ASP A 24 -2.92 7.29 -9.31
CA ASP A 24 -3.05 6.32 -10.40
C ASP A 24 -2.93 7.00 -11.79
N GLY A 25 -2.48 8.25 -11.82
CA GLY A 25 -2.44 9.10 -13.03
C GLY A 25 -3.71 9.94 -13.24
N ASN A 26 -4.87 9.45 -12.82
CA ASN A 26 -6.15 10.14 -13.00
C ASN A 26 -6.55 10.99 -11.80
N CYS A 27 -6.23 10.53 -10.60
CA CYS A 27 -6.50 11.23 -9.36
C CYS A 27 -5.42 11.00 -8.31
N THR A 28 -5.37 11.91 -7.35
CA THR A 28 -4.51 11.82 -6.17
C THR A 28 -5.39 11.76 -4.93
N LEU A 29 -5.25 10.68 -4.17
CA LEU A 29 -6.02 10.44 -2.95
C LEU A 29 -5.10 10.55 -1.74
N GLY A 30 -5.42 11.49 -0.85
CA GLY A 30 -4.65 11.77 0.36
C GLY A 30 -5.27 11.13 1.58
N PHE A 31 -4.43 10.60 2.47
CA PHE A 31 -4.82 9.95 3.71
C PHE A 31 -4.31 10.72 4.94
N SER A 32 -5.13 10.75 5.99
CA SER A 32 -4.75 11.34 7.28
C SER A 32 -3.94 10.38 8.14
N GLU A 33 -3.02 10.93 8.93
CA GLU A 33 -2.30 10.18 9.95
C GLU A 33 -3.25 9.71 11.04
N SER A 34 -3.43 8.39 11.15
CA SER A 34 -4.27 7.77 12.17
C SER A 34 -3.99 6.27 12.21
N LYS A 35 -4.39 5.59 13.30
CA LYS A 35 -4.23 4.13 13.43
C LYS A 35 -4.84 3.33 12.27
N LYS A 36 -5.86 3.90 11.62
CA LYS A 36 -6.41 3.42 10.35
C LYS A 36 -6.48 4.60 9.40
N ALA A 37 -5.54 4.71 8.47
CA ALA A 37 -5.48 5.77 7.47
C ALA A 37 -6.88 5.98 6.84
N ARG A 38 -7.43 7.19 6.98
CA ARG A 38 -8.72 7.57 6.41
C ARG A 38 -8.49 8.46 5.19
N PRO A 39 -9.25 8.27 4.09
CA PRO A 39 -9.27 9.22 3.00
C PRO A 39 -9.64 10.61 3.52
N LYS A 40 -8.82 11.61 3.18
CA LYS A 40 -8.99 13.00 3.60
C LYS A 40 -9.32 13.91 2.42
N SER A 41 -8.73 13.65 1.26
CA SER A 41 -8.92 14.46 0.06
C SER A 41 -8.85 13.63 -1.21
N LEU A 42 -9.67 13.99 -2.19
CA LEU A 42 -9.58 13.52 -3.57
C LEU A 42 -9.26 14.73 -4.46
N ILE A 43 -8.10 14.68 -5.13
CA ILE A 43 -7.63 15.73 -6.02
C ILE A 43 -7.60 15.17 -7.45
N LYS A 44 -7.99 15.97 -8.42
CA LYS A 44 -7.97 15.59 -9.83
C LYS A 44 -6.52 15.55 -10.36
N GLY A 45 -6.20 14.54 -11.15
CA GLY A 45 -4.88 14.34 -11.75
C GLY A 45 -3.84 13.76 -10.79
N ASN A 46 -2.63 13.57 -11.30
CA ASN A 46 -1.46 13.23 -10.51
C ASN A 46 -0.77 14.50 -10.00
N GLU A 47 -0.84 14.72 -8.69
CA GLU A 47 -0.31 15.89 -8.01
C GLU A 47 0.88 15.56 -7.09
N LEU A 48 1.36 14.31 -7.14
CA LEU A 48 2.56 13.89 -6.42
C LEU A 48 3.78 14.62 -7.00
N LYS A 49 4.70 15.05 -6.14
CA LYS A 49 5.91 15.79 -6.53
C LYS A 49 7.11 14.87 -6.68
N ASN A 50 7.29 13.97 -5.71
CA ASN A 50 8.36 12.99 -5.65
C ASN A 50 7.73 11.60 -5.43
N PRO A 51 7.03 11.06 -6.43
CA PRO A 51 6.36 9.77 -6.29
C PRO A 51 7.38 8.64 -6.11
N GLY A 52 7.15 7.82 -5.07
CA GLY A 52 7.75 6.51 -4.91
C GLY A 52 6.90 5.42 -5.59
N THR A 53 7.55 4.31 -5.93
CA THR A 53 6.87 3.09 -6.38
C THR A 53 6.43 2.27 -5.18
N VAL A 54 5.33 1.53 -5.35
CA VAL A 54 4.85 0.61 -4.32
C VAL A 54 5.41 -0.78 -4.57
N ASP A 55 6.14 -1.30 -3.57
CA ASP A 55 6.70 -2.65 -3.62
C ASP A 55 5.65 -3.73 -3.29
N LEU A 56 4.83 -3.48 -2.25
CA LEU A 56 3.88 -4.47 -1.75
C LEU A 56 2.58 -3.81 -1.28
N ILE A 57 1.43 -4.34 -1.71
CA ILE A 57 0.11 -4.03 -1.12
C ILE A 57 -0.52 -5.33 -0.66
N LEU A 58 -0.87 -5.37 0.61
CA LEU A 58 -1.51 -6.52 1.24
C LEU A 58 -2.95 -6.23 1.60
N ARG A 59 -3.81 -7.22 1.41
CA ARG A 59 -5.22 -7.19 1.78
C ARG A 59 -5.52 -8.26 2.83
N LYS A 60 -6.47 -7.92 3.69
CA LYS A 60 -7.08 -8.85 4.62
C LYS A 60 -8.59 -8.78 4.57
N THR A 61 -9.23 -9.89 4.88
CA THR A 61 -10.68 -9.90 5.07
C THR A 61 -11.08 -9.10 6.32
N THR A 62 -12.22 -8.41 6.26
CA THR A 62 -12.73 -7.64 7.41
C THR A 62 -12.97 -8.58 8.59
N GLY A 63 -12.38 -8.26 9.75
CA GLY A 63 -12.42 -9.12 10.94
C GLY A 63 -11.26 -10.11 11.04
N SER A 64 -10.48 -10.31 9.97
CA SER A 64 -9.25 -11.11 10.03
C SER A 64 -8.15 -10.38 10.80
N LEU A 65 -7.35 -11.16 11.53
CA LEU A 65 -6.16 -10.67 12.21
C LEU A 65 -5.04 -10.43 11.20
N PHE A 66 -4.83 -11.40 10.30
CA PHE A 66 -3.70 -11.44 9.38
C PHE A 66 -4.06 -10.99 7.96
N PHE A 67 -3.07 -10.44 7.25
CA PHE A 67 -3.12 -10.22 5.82
C PHE A 67 -2.90 -11.53 5.06
N ASP A 68 -3.83 -11.85 4.17
CA ASP A 68 -3.95 -13.15 3.52
C ASP A 68 -3.90 -13.08 1.98
N GLU A 69 -3.84 -11.88 1.42
CA GLU A 69 -3.83 -11.66 -0.04
C GLU A 69 -2.81 -10.58 -0.45
N ILE A 70 -2.02 -10.85 -1.49
CA ILE A 70 -1.12 -9.87 -2.13
C ILE A 70 -1.85 -9.24 -3.32
N ILE A 71 -2.05 -7.92 -3.26
CA ILE A 71 -2.70 -7.14 -4.33
C ILE A 71 -1.66 -6.58 -5.31
N VAL A 72 -0.51 -6.16 -4.79
CA VAL A 72 0.62 -5.64 -5.57
C VAL A 72 1.90 -6.23 -5.00
N GLY A 73 2.82 -6.60 -5.87
CA GLY A 73 4.07 -7.29 -5.52
C GLY A 73 3.97 -8.80 -5.71
N ASP A 74 4.97 -9.52 -5.22
CA ASP A 74 5.04 -10.97 -5.28
C ASP A 74 5.57 -11.57 -3.96
N THR A 75 5.58 -12.90 -3.87
CA THR A 75 6.08 -13.62 -2.70
C THR A 75 7.57 -13.40 -2.47
N ALA A 76 8.35 -13.11 -3.53
CA ALA A 76 9.78 -12.83 -3.40
C ALA A 76 10.02 -11.49 -2.69
N MET A 77 9.31 -10.42 -3.08
CA MET A 77 9.31 -9.14 -2.37
C MET A 77 8.78 -9.28 -0.95
N LEU A 78 7.68 -10.03 -0.75
CA LEU A 78 7.13 -10.27 0.58
C LEU A 78 8.17 -10.91 1.53
N LYS A 79 8.96 -11.87 1.04
CA LYS A 79 10.05 -12.50 1.80
C LYS A 79 11.18 -11.52 2.18
N GLN A 80 11.45 -10.49 1.38
CA GLN A 80 12.45 -9.46 1.71
C GLN A 80 12.06 -8.64 2.95
N PHE A 81 10.76 -8.51 3.22
CA PHE A 81 10.24 -7.75 4.35
C PHE A 81 9.82 -8.63 5.54
N ARG A 82 10.11 -9.94 5.49
CA ARG A 82 9.63 -10.94 6.46
C ARG A 82 9.79 -10.51 7.92
N GLU A 83 10.99 -10.07 8.31
CA GLU A 83 11.31 -9.68 9.69
C GLU A 83 10.42 -8.53 10.23
N LYS A 84 9.85 -7.71 9.34
CA LYS A 84 9.02 -6.55 9.72
C LYS A 84 7.53 -6.87 9.75
N ILE A 85 7.08 -7.90 9.02
CA ILE A 85 5.65 -8.12 8.75
C ILE A 85 5.17 -9.53 9.10
N GLU A 86 6.03 -10.45 9.54
CA GLU A 86 5.66 -11.83 9.85
C GLU A 86 4.52 -11.95 10.87
N ASP A 87 4.48 -11.06 11.88
CA ASP A 87 3.45 -11.05 12.92
C ASP A 87 2.06 -10.62 12.44
N ILE A 88 1.97 -10.02 11.25
CA ILE A 88 0.72 -9.47 10.71
C ILE A 88 0.29 -10.16 9.41
N VAL A 89 1.12 -11.01 8.82
CA VAL A 89 0.87 -11.71 7.56
C VAL A 89 0.55 -13.18 7.81
N SER A 90 -0.36 -13.77 7.03
CA SER A 90 -0.68 -15.19 7.13
C SER A 90 0.51 -16.04 6.69
N ALA A 91 0.86 -17.06 7.47
CA ALA A 91 1.93 -18.02 7.15
C ALA A 91 1.80 -18.61 5.74
N LYS A 92 0.56 -18.76 5.25
CA LYS A 92 0.23 -19.26 3.90
C LYS A 92 0.85 -18.44 2.77
N LEU A 93 1.11 -17.15 2.99
CA LEU A 93 1.76 -16.30 1.98
C LEU A 93 3.29 -16.48 1.92
N PHE A 94 3.87 -17.13 2.93
CA PHE A 94 5.30 -17.46 2.96
C PHE A 94 5.57 -18.90 2.49
N GLU A 95 4.55 -19.74 2.41
CA GLU A 95 4.65 -21.08 1.86
C GLU A 95 4.86 -20.97 0.35
N ASP A 96 5.98 -21.52 -0.15
CA ASP A 96 6.17 -21.69 -1.58
C ASP A 96 5.10 -22.65 -2.08
N VAL A 97 4.52 -22.37 -3.25
CA VAL A 97 3.66 -23.33 -3.95
C VAL A 97 4.53 -24.52 -4.36
N THR A 98 4.81 -25.44 -3.44
CA THR A 98 5.19 -26.80 -3.75
C THR A 98 3.90 -27.52 -4.14
N GLY A 99 3.48 -27.29 -5.38
CA GLY A 99 2.55 -28.19 -6.05
C GLY A 99 3.36 -29.38 -6.55
N GLU A 100 3.14 -30.53 -5.92
CA GLU A 100 3.35 -31.85 -6.54
C GLU A 100 2.43 -32.03 -7.76
#